data_AF-A0A7X6SAY4-F1
#
_entry.id   AF-A0A7X6SAY4-F1
#
_cell.length_a   1.000
_cell.length_b   1.000
_cell.length_c   1.000
_cell.angle_alpha   90.00
_cell.angle_beta   90.00
_cell.angle_gamma   90.00
#
_symmetry.space_group_name_H-M   'P 1'
#
loop_
_entity.id
_entity.type
_entity.pdbx_description
1 polymer ?
#
loop_
_entity_poly.entity_id
_entity_poly.type
_entity_poly.pdbx_seq_one_letter_code
_entity_poly.pdbx_strand_id
1 'polypeptide(L)' 'YIFADPPYELNISNKILNKIVEYGILKSDGLLIIESDKSEKVIDNEVANMIEYKEKIYGRTKISIIKYLEEQ' A
#
# COMPACT_ATOMS: atom_id res chain seq x y z
N TYR A 1 -6.84 -9.82 -2.22
CA TYR A 1 -6.11 -8.73 -2.91
C TYR A 1 -7.01 -7.51 -2.98
N ILE A 2 -6.45 -6.30 -2.88
CA ILE A 2 -7.15 -5.02 -3.01
C ILE A 2 -6.39 -4.20 -4.06
N PHE A 3 -7.11 -3.58 -4.99
CA PHE A 3 -6.57 -2.59 -5.90
C PHE A 3 -7.02 -1.20 -5.47
N ALA A 4 -6.10 -0.24 -5.47
CA ALA A 4 -6.38 1.14 -5.14
C ALA A 4 -5.71 2.07 -6.16
N ASP A 5 -6.48 3.01 -6.70
CA ASP A 5 -6.00 4.09 -7.57
C ASP A 5 -6.60 5.42 -7.07
N PRO A 6 -6.10 5.93 -5.92
CA PRO A 6 -6.58 7.18 -5.38
C PRO A 6 -6.07 8.38 -6.19
N PRO A 7 -6.74 9.54 -6.15
CA PRO A 7 -6.21 10.76 -6.73
C PRO A 7 -4.84 11.12 -6.13
N TYR A 8 -3.80 11.19 -6.97
CA TYR A 8 -2.40 11.32 -6.53
C TYR A 8 -2.09 12.62 -5.79
N GLU A 9 -2.83 13.70 -6.07
CA GLU A 9 -2.62 15.01 -5.41
C GLU A 9 -2.98 15.00 -3.93
N LEU A 10 -3.71 13.98 -3.47
CA LEU A 10 -4.15 13.87 -2.08
C LEU A 10 -3.10 13.22 -1.18
N ASN A 11 -2.10 12.52 -1.72
CA ASN A 11 -1.05 11.84 -0.95
C ASN A 11 -1.62 10.93 0.17
N ILE A 12 -2.66 10.15 -0.15
CA ILE A 12 -3.45 9.35 0.81
C ILE A 12 -3.12 7.85 0.80
N SER A 13 -2.11 7.41 0.06
CA SER A 13 -1.78 5.99 -0.10
C SER A 13 -1.46 5.34 1.24
N ASN A 14 -0.69 6.02 2.09
CA ASN A 14 -0.41 5.56 3.45
C ASN A 14 -1.67 5.50 4.33
N LYS A 15 -2.58 6.47 4.19
CA LYS A 15 -3.86 6.48 4.92
C LYS A 15 -4.75 5.30 4.53
N ILE A 16 -4.79 4.95 3.24
CA ILE A 16 -5.52 3.78 2.73
C ILE A 16 -4.94 2.51 3.35
N LEU A 17 -3.61 2.35 3.30
CA LEU A 17 -2.92 1.21 3.92
C LEU A 17 -3.28 1.08 5.40
N ASN A 18 -3.18 2.16 6.18
CA ASN A 18 -3.48 2.14 7.61
C ASN A 18 -4.94 1.76 7.89
N LYS A 19 -5.90 2.26 7.09
CA LYS A 19 -7.32 1.94 7.25
C LYS A 19 -7.63 0.48 6.90
N ILE A 20 -6.93 -0.09 5.92
CA ILE A 20 -7.05 -1.51 5.58
C ILE A 20 -6.62 -2.39 6.75
N VAL A 21 -5.51 -2.03 7.41
CA VAL A 21 -5.02 -2.74 8.61
C VAL A 21 -5.97 -2.54 9.80
N GLU A 22 -6.34 -1.29 10.10
CA GLU A 22 -7.21 -0.91 11.23
C GLU A 22 -8.54 -1.67 11.21
N TYR A 23 -9.14 -1.84 10.03
CA TYR A 23 -10.43 -2.52 9.89
C TYR A 23 -10.33 -4.00 9.53
N GLY A 24 -9.12 -4.57 9.48
CA GLY A 24 -8.92 -5.99 9.16
C GLY A 24 -9.48 -6.39 7.79
N ILE A 25 -9.45 -5.49 6.81
CA ILE A 25 -10.08 -5.69 5.49
C ILE A 25 -9.28 -6.72 4.67
N LEU A 26 -7.96 -6.69 4.80
CA LEU A 26 -7.06 -7.59 4.07
C LEU A 26 -6.74 -8.82 4.93
N LYS A 27 -6.99 -10.01 4.38
CA LYS A 27 -6.63 -11.29 5.01
C LYS A 27 -5.11 -11.49 5.02
N SER A 28 -4.61 -12.39 5.88
CA SER A 28 -3.21 -12.84 5.86
C SER A 28 -2.76 -13.25 4.46
N ASP A 29 -1.50 -12.93 4.13
CA ASP A 29 -0.91 -13.06 2.80
C ASP A 29 -1.60 -12.27 1.67
N GLY A 30 -2.60 -11.45 1.99
CA GLY A 30 -3.26 -10.57 1.05
C GLY A 30 -2.31 -9.49 0.53
N LEU A 31 -2.53 -9.04 -0.71
CA LEU A 31 -1.80 -7.90 -1.28
C LEU A 31 -2.71 -6.69 -1.43
N LEU A 32 -2.15 -5.53 -1.12
CA LEU A 32 -2.58 -4.23 -1.62
C LEU A 32 -1.73 -3.87 -2.83
N ILE A 33 -2.36 -3.61 -3.97
CA ILE A 33 -1.72 -3.09 -5.16
C ILE A 33 -2.24 -1.66 -5.34
N ILE A 34 -1.36 -0.68 -5.22
CA ILE A 34 -1.74 0.73 -5.22
C ILE A 34 -0.90 1.54 -6.20
N GLU A 35 -1.57 2.36 -7.00
CA GLU A 35 -0.93 3.35 -7.84
C GLU A 35 -0.84 4.69 -7.09
N SER A 36 0.32 5.33 -7.14
CA SER A 36 0.58 6.61 -6.48
C SER A 36 1.54 7.48 -7.29
N ASP A 37 1.73 8.74 -6.88
CA ASP A 37 2.87 9.50 -7.41
C ASP A 37 4.18 8.80 -7.03
N LYS A 38 5.19 8.83 -7.91
CA LYS A 38 6.49 8.18 -7.65
C LYS A 38 7.21 8.69 -6.41
N SER A 39 6.93 9.93 -5.99
CA SER A 39 7.50 10.55 -4.79
C SER A 39 6.75 10.21 -3.50
N GLU A 40 5.51 9.73 -3.61
CA GLU A 40 4.70 9.35 -2.46
C GLU A 40 5.21 8.06 -1.83
N LYS A 41 5.30 8.03 -0.50
CA LYS A 41 5.61 6.82 0.24
C LYS A 41 4.31 6.16 0.68
N VAL A 42 4.10 4.92 0.26
CA VAL A 42 2.92 4.17 0.70
C VAL A 42 3.12 3.63 2.12
N ILE A 43 4.34 3.22 2.45
CA ILE A 43 4.76 2.81 3.80
C ILE A 43 5.71 3.89 4.33
N ASP A 44 5.26 4.68 5.32
CA ASP A 44 6.08 5.75 5.93
C ASP A 44 6.75 5.33 7.25
N ASN A 45 6.16 4.39 7.99
CA ASN A 45 6.67 3.80 9.22
C ASN A 45 6.43 2.29 9.19
N GLU A 46 7.02 1.53 10.12
CA GLU A 46 6.77 0.09 10.28
C GLU A 46 5.29 -0.15 10.61
N VAL A 47 4.45 -0.16 9.56
CA VAL A 47 3.08 -0.65 9.65
C VAL A 47 3.24 -2.13 9.99
N ALA A 48 2.92 -2.47 11.24
CA ALA A 48 3.07 -3.83 11.74
C ALA A 48 2.44 -4.80 10.74
N ASN A 49 3.23 -5.82 10.36
CA ASN A 49 2.81 -6.87 9.45
C ASN A 49 2.53 -6.43 8.00
N MET A 50 3.08 -5.30 7.52
CA MET A 50 3.02 -4.93 6.09
C MET A 50 4.44 -4.72 5.54
N ILE A 51 4.73 -5.34 4.39
CA ILE A 51 6.00 -5.14 3.68
C ILE A 51 5.75 -4.73 2.23
N GLU A 52 6.59 -3.84 1.71
CA GLU A 52 6.61 -3.59 0.28
C GLU A 52 7.27 -4.78 -0.42
N TYR A 53 6.46 -5.54 -1.16
CA TYR A 53 6.90 -6.74 -1.87
C TYR A 53 7.51 -6.41 -3.23
N LYS A 54 6.99 -5.39 -3.91
CA LYS A 54 7.47 -4.96 -5.22
C LYS A 54 7.05 -3.53 -5.53
N GLU A 55 7.93 -2.79 -6.19
CA GLU A 55 7.64 -1.46 -6.74
C GLU A 55 7.95 -1.44 -8.24
N LYS A 56 7.19 -0.66 -9.02
CA LYS A 56 7.55 -0.32 -10.40
C LYS A 56 7.09 1.09 -10.77
N ILE A 57 8.02 1.90 -11.26
CA ILE A 57 7.78 3.29 -11.68
C ILE A 57 7.40 3.35 -13.17
N TYR A 58 6.38 4.14 -13.48
CA TYR A 58 5.91 4.41 -14.84
C TYR A 58 5.75 5.93 -15.05
N GLY A 59 6.79 6.57 -15.59
CA GLY A 59 6.77 8.02 -15.82
C GLY A 59 6.69 8.80 -14.51
N ARG A 60 5.51 9.38 -14.21
CA ARG A 60 5.27 10.15 -12.97
C ARG A 60 4.61 9.32 -11.87
N THR A 61 3.97 8.21 -12.21
CA THR A 61 3.32 7.34 -11.23
C THR A 61 4.20 6.13 -10.91
N LYS A 62 3.82 5.40 -9.87
CA LYS A 62 4.37 4.10 -9.52
C LYS A 62 3.26 3.17 -9.07
N ILE A 63 3.49 1.88 -9.25
CA ILE A 63 2.67 0.82 -8.66
C ILE A 63 3.49 0.17 -7.55
N SER A 64 2.97 0.20 -6.33
CA SER A 64 3.51 -0.52 -5.18
C SER A 64 2.62 -1.71 -4.85
N ILE A 65 3.24 -2.88 -4.64
CA ILE A 65 2.61 -4.11 -4.18
C ILE A 65 3.05 -4.33 -2.75
N ILE A 66 2.10 -4.26 -1.83
CA ILE A 66 2.32 -4.39 -0.39
C ILE A 66 1.66 -5.68 0.07
N LYS A 67 2.40 -6.47 0.86
CA LYS A 67 1.94 -7.76 1.38
C LYS A 67 1.66 -7.65 2.87
N TYR A 68 0.48 -8.14 3.27
CA TYR A 68 0.14 -8.33 4.68
C TYR A 68 0.69 -9.66 5.17
N LEU A 69 1.52 -9.59 6.20
CA LEU A 69 2.12 -10.72 6.89
C LEU A 69 1.15 -11.23 7.97
N GLU A 70 1.22 -12.51 8.24
CA GLU A 70 0.49 -13.12 9.35
C GLU A 70 1.23 -12.80 10.66
N GLU A 71 0.50 -12.43 11.73
CA GLU A 71 1.09 -12.41 13.08
C GLU A 71 1.44 -13.86 13.47
N GLN A 72 2.69 -14.09 13.91
CA GLN A 72 3.12 -15.39 14.43
C GLN A 72 2.54 -15.67 15.82
#